data_AF-A0A3N5FU56-F1
#
_entry.id   AF-A0A3N5FU56-F1
#
_cell.length_a   1.000
_cell.length_b   1.000
_cell.length_c   1.000
_cell.angle_alpha   90.00
_cell.angle_beta   90.00
_cell.angle_gamma   90.00
#
_symmetry.space_group_name_H-M   'P 1'
#
loop_
_entity.id
_entity.type
_entity.pdbx_description
1 polymer ?
#
loop_
_entity_poly.entity_id
_entity_poly.type
_entity_poly.pdbx_seq_one_letter_code
_entity_poly.pdbx_strand_id
1 'polypeptide(L)'
;MTRLTPATRRRALLAVLLLGVMALAMTASVPTSEAAPAGNCTYYSDASKTTVVGQYGYDCCNNYVAWGVKTAYSNCGGCFICFPPPRD
;
A
#
# COMPACT_ATOMS: atom_id res chain seq x y z
N MET A 1 4.32 -46.64 -20.05
CA MET A 1 3.26 -45.66 -19.69
C MET A 1 2.86 -45.89 -18.24
N THR A 2 3.45 -45.15 -17.30
CA THR A 2 3.23 -45.33 -15.86
C THR A 2 1.96 -44.60 -15.44
N ARG A 3 0.89 -45.34 -15.13
CA ARG A 3 -0.37 -44.76 -14.63
C ARG A 3 -0.21 -44.41 -13.16
N LEU A 4 -0.28 -43.12 -12.84
CA LEU A 4 -0.27 -42.62 -11.47
C LEU A 4 -1.59 -43.00 -10.77
N THR A 5 -1.48 -43.60 -9.58
CA THR A 5 -2.61 -44.01 -8.75
C THR A 5 -3.43 -42.79 -8.29
N PRO A 6 -4.74 -42.95 -8.07
CA PRO A 6 -5.64 -41.85 -7.71
C PRO A 6 -5.24 -41.12 -6.40
N ALA A 7 -4.58 -41.84 -5.47
CA ALA A 7 -4.04 -41.26 -4.25
C ALA A 7 -2.91 -40.24 -4.50
N THR A 8 -2.03 -40.52 -5.47
CA THR A 8 -0.91 -39.63 -5.85
C THR A 8 -1.42 -38.37 -6.57
N ARG A 9 -2.49 -38.51 -7.35
CA ARG A 9 -3.14 -37.37 -8.04
C ARG A 9 -3.78 -36.39 -7.07
N ARG A 10 -4.41 -36.89 -6.00
CA ARG A 10 -5.04 -36.08 -4.95
C ARG A 10 -4.00 -35.31 -4.11
N ARG A 11 -2.87 -35.96 -3.79
CA ARG A 11 -1.74 -35.32 -3.08
C ARG A 11 -1.06 -34.25 -3.93
N ALA A 12 -0.89 -34.51 -5.24
CA ALA A 12 -0.34 -33.51 -6.16
C ALA A 12 -1.23 -32.26 -6.29
N LEU A 13 -2.54 -32.45 -6.37
CA LEU A 13 -3.49 -31.32 -6.41
C LEU A 13 -3.45 -30.47 -5.13
N LEU A 14 -3.37 -31.11 -3.96
CA LEU A 14 -3.24 -30.40 -2.69
C LEU A 14 -1.94 -29.60 -2.59
N ALA A 15 -0.82 -30.16 -3.08
CA ALA A 15 0.46 -29.48 -3.10
C ALA A 15 0.45 -28.24 -4.01
N VAL A 16 -0.18 -28.32 -5.18
CA VAL A 16 -0.35 -27.18 -6.09
C VAL A 16 -1.22 -26.09 -5.46
N LEU A 17 -2.29 -26.47 -4.75
CA LEU A 17 -3.19 -25.51 -4.11
C LEU A 17 -2.50 -24.74 -2.98
N LEU A 18 -1.69 -25.43 -2.16
CA LEU A 18 -0.90 -24.80 -1.09
C LEU A 18 0.17 -23.83 -1.63
N LEU A 19 0.81 -24.17 -2.74
CA LEU A 19 1.76 -23.26 -3.41
C LEU A 19 1.05 -22.01 -3.97
N GLY A 20 -0.16 -22.16 -4.50
CA GLY A 20 -0.97 -21.04 -5.00
C GLY A 20 -1.36 -20.05 -3.90
N VAL A 21 -1.70 -20.53 -2.71
CA VAL A 21 -2.10 -19.66 -1.58
C VAL A 21 -0.91 -18.86 -1.03
N MET A 22 0.31 -19.42 -1.03
CA MET A 22 1.50 -18.68 -0.58
C MET A 22 1.93 -17.58 -1.56
N ALA A 23 1.74 -17.78 -2.87
CA ALA A 23 2.04 -16.75 -3.86
C ALA A 23 1.11 -15.53 -3.76
N LEU A 24 -0.13 -15.71 -3.29
CA LEU A 24 -1.09 -14.62 -3.09
C LEU A 24 -0.82 -13.78 -1.83
N ALA A 25 -0.12 -14.34 -0.83
CA ALA A 25 0.18 -13.62 0.41
C ALA A 25 1.29 -12.56 0.24
N MET A 26 2.11 -12.63 -0.83
CA MET A 26 3.23 -11.71 -1.03
C MET A 26 2.86 -10.37 -1.67
N THR A 27 1.60 -10.19 -2.12
CA THR A 27 1.13 -8.90 -2.64
C THR A 27 0.46 -8.02 -1.59
N ALA A 28 0.29 -8.52 -0.35
CA ALA A 28 -0.21 -7.72 0.75
C ALA A 28 0.88 -6.77 1.21
N SER A 29 0.80 -5.51 0.77
CA SER A 29 1.62 -4.41 1.28
C SER A 29 1.38 -4.26 2.78
N VAL A 30 2.37 -4.63 3.58
CA VAL A 30 2.38 -4.38 5.02
C VAL A 30 2.53 -2.86 5.23
N PRO A 31 1.59 -2.19 5.94
CA PRO A 31 1.79 -0.80 6.31
C PRO A 31 3.00 -0.72 7.23
N THR A 32 4.08 -0.06 6.79
CA THR A 32 5.22 0.20 7.64
C THR A 32 4.78 1.21 8.70
N SER A 33 4.79 0.78 9.95
CA SER A 33 4.57 1.64 11.12
C SER A 33 5.86 2.44 11.38
N GLU A 34 6.32 3.18 10.37
CA GLU A 34 7.34 4.20 10.59
C GLU A 34 6.64 5.37 11.28
N ALA A 35 7.21 5.82 12.40
CA ALA A 35 6.70 6.96 13.16
C ALA A 35 6.23 8.04 12.18
N ALA A 36 4.97 8.48 12.31
CA ALA A 36 4.34 9.41 11.38
C ALA A 36 5.36 10.49 11.01
N PRO A 37 5.77 10.58 9.74
CA PRO A 37 6.95 11.36 9.41
C PRO A 37 6.74 12.79 9.88
N ALA A 38 7.72 13.31 10.64
CA ALA A 38 7.61 14.65 11.17
C ALA A 38 7.59 15.67 10.01
N GLY A 39 6.48 16.38 9.85
CA GLY A 39 6.32 17.42 8.83
C GLY A 39 5.17 17.15 7.85
N ASN A 40 5.24 17.81 6.70
CA ASN A 40 4.22 17.78 5.66
C ASN A 40 4.43 16.57 4.76
N CYS A 41 3.45 15.68 4.67
CA CYS A 41 3.54 14.45 3.90
C CYS A 41 2.44 14.32 2.84
N THR A 42 2.85 14.00 1.62
CA THR A 42 1.96 13.57 0.53
C THR A 42 2.02 12.05 0.41
N TYR A 43 0.86 11.41 0.40
CA TYR A 43 0.67 9.97 0.34
C TYR A 43 0.16 9.54 -1.03
N TYR A 44 0.61 8.37 -1.50
CA TYR A 44 0.34 7.85 -2.83
C TYR A 44 -0.29 6.46 -2.78
N SER A 45 -1.02 6.07 -3.83
CA SER A 45 -1.68 4.76 -3.94
C SER A 45 -0.69 3.59 -3.91
N ASP A 46 0.48 3.78 -4.50
CA ASP A 46 1.47 2.73 -4.75
C ASP A 46 2.90 3.31 -4.87
N ALA A 47 3.88 2.41 -5.04
CA ALA A 47 5.29 2.75 -5.11
C ALA A 47 5.69 3.62 -6.32
N SER A 48 4.86 3.71 -7.37
CA SER A 48 5.12 4.59 -8.52
C SER A 48 4.98 6.08 -8.17
N LYS A 49 4.29 6.40 -7.06
CA LYS A 49 4.06 7.77 -6.56
C LYS A 49 3.46 8.71 -7.61
N THR A 50 2.59 8.18 -8.46
CA THR A 50 1.91 8.95 -9.53
C THR A 50 0.54 9.47 -9.10
N THR A 51 -0.18 8.72 -8.27
CA THR A 51 -1.52 9.08 -7.81
C THR A 51 -1.51 9.46 -6.34
N VAL A 52 -1.85 10.71 -6.04
CA VAL A 52 -1.98 11.21 -4.66
C VAL A 52 -3.30 10.75 -4.06
N VAL A 53 -3.25 10.18 -2.86
CA VAL A 53 -4.43 9.66 -2.13
C VAL A 53 -4.61 10.30 -0.76
N GLY A 54 -3.72 11.19 -0.35
CA GLY A 54 -3.86 11.96 0.88
C GLY A 54 -2.72 12.93 1.13
N GLN A 55 -2.98 13.92 1.98
CA GLN A 55 -1.95 14.84 2.50
C GLN A 55 -2.23 15.16 3.97
N TYR A 56 -1.15 15.22 4.76
CA TYR A 56 -1.23 15.55 6.19
C TYR A 56 -0.08 16.48 6.59
N GLY A 57 -0.39 17.55 7.33
CA GLY A 57 0.57 18.55 7.79
C GLY A 57 -0.03 19.96 7.84
N TYR A 58 0.77 20.95 7.47
CA TYR A 58 0.41 22.35 7.34
C TYR A 58 0.83 22.90 5.97
N ASP A 59 -0.02 23.72 5.36
CA ASP A 59 0.36 24.45 4.15
C ASP A 59 1.34 25.61 4.48
N CYS A 60 1.87 26.25 3.44
CA CYS A 60 2.72 27.43 3.57
C CYS A 60 2.04 28.63 4.25
N CYS A 61 0.72 28.62 4.38
CA CYS A 61 -0.08 29.66 5.00
C CYS A 61 -0.52 29.28 6.43
N ASN A 62 0.09 28.22 6.98
CA ASN A 62 -0.16 27.72 8.33
C ASN A 62 -1.57 27.19 8.56
N ASN A 63 -2.29 26.82 7.50
CA ASN A 63 -3.55 26.08 7.61
C ASN A 63 -3.26 24.59 7.78
N TYR A 64 -4.05 23.94 8.64
CA TYR A 64 -3.97 22.51 8.81
C TYR A 64 -4.51 21.79 7.57
N VAL A 65 -3.71 20.89 7.02
CA VAL A 65 -4.07 20.03 5.88
C VAL A 65 -4.15 18.60 6.38
N ALA A 66 -5.33 18.00 6.30
CA ALA A 66 -5.52 16.59 6.59
C ALA A 66 -6.70 16.04 5.80
N TRP A 67 -6.40 15.26 4.77
CA TRP A 67 -7.40 14.60 3.95
C TRP A 67 -6.88 13.29 3.36
N GLY A 68 -7.79 12.41 2.95
CA GLY A 68 -7.48 11.16 2.27
C GLY A 68 -7.01 10.04 3.21
N VAL A 69 -6.09 9.21 2.74
CA VAL A 69 -5.54 8.05 3.47
C VAL A 69 -4.02 8.08 3.54
N LYS A 70 -3.48 7.67 4.70
CA LYS A 70 -2.03 7.46 4.89
C LYS A 70 -1.63 6.09 4.36
N THR A 71 -0.64 6.06 3.49
CA THR A 71 -0.06 4.84 2.93
C THR A 71 1.44 4.76 3.27
N ALA A 72 2.07 3.60 3.05
CA ALA A 72 3.52 3.46 3.18
C ALA A 72 4.28 4.20 2.05
N TYR A 73 3.58 4.60 0.99
CA TYR A 73 4.15 5.32 -0.14
C TYR A 73 3.96 6.82 0.10
N SER A 74 4.93 7.45 0.76
CA SER A 74 4.87 8.89 1.05
C SER A 74 6.14 9.63 0.60
N ASN A 75 5.98 10.93 0.37
CA ASN A 75 7.08 11.89 0.34
C ASN A 75 6.78 12.98 1.36
N CYS A 76 7.74 13.23 2.23
CA CYS A 76 7.60 14.21 3.30
C CYS A 76 8.67 15.29 3.20
N GLY A 77 8.27 16.52 3.52
CA GLY A 77 9.11 17.71 3.42
C GLY A 77 8.45 18.81 2.61
N GLY A 78 9.09 19.98 2.62
CA GLY A 78 8.55 21.18 1.98
C GLY A 78 7.28 21.70 2.66
N CYS A 79 6.65 22.70 2.05
CA CYS A 79 5.30 23.13 2.41
C CYS A 79 4.32 22.72 1.32
N PHE A 80 3.06 22.51 1.70
CA PHE A 80 2.00 22.48 0.69
C PHE A 80 1.70 23.88 0.19
N ILE A 81 1.36 24.00 -1.08
CA ILE A 81 0.87 25.26 -1.64
C ILE A 81 -0.34 25.69 -0.80
N CYS A 82 -0.48 27.00 -0.57
CA CYS A 82 -1.64 27.58 0.10
C CYS A 82 -2.92 27.41 -0.74
N PHE A 83 -3.43 26.20 -0.80
CA PHE A 83 -4.70 25.85 -1.38
C PHE A 83 -5.48 25.05 -0.35
N PRO A 84 -6.77 25.38 -0.14
CA PRO A 84 -7.62 24.54 0.67
C PRO A 84 -7.62 23.13 0.08
N PRO A 85 -7.60 22.08 0.92
CA PRO A 85 -7.70 20.72 0.42
C PRO A 85 -8.99 20.55 -0.39
N PRO A 86 -9.02 19.60 -1.35
CA PRO A 86 -10.26 19.21 -2.03
C PRO A 86 -11.36 18.97 -0.99
N ARG A 87 -12.52 19.59 -1.19
CA ARG A 87 -13.71 19.36 -0.36
C ARG A 87 -14.48 18.23 -1.02
N ASP A 88 -14.69 17.15 -0.28
CA ASP A 88 -15.59 16.06 -0.67
C ASP A 88 -17.04 16.55 -0.84
#